data_AF-A0A6C0LW54-F1
#
_entry.id   AF-A0A6C0LW54-F1
#
_cell.length_a   1.000
_cell.length_b   1.000
_cell.length_c   1.000
_cell.angle_alpha   90.00
_cell.angle_beta   90.00
_cell.angle_gamma   90.00
#
_symmetry.space_group_name_H-M   'P 1'
#
loop_
_entity.id
_entity.type
_entity.pdbx_description
1 polymer ?
#
loop_
_entity_poly.entity_id
_entity_poly.type
_entity_poly.pdbx_seq_one_letter_code
_entity_poly.pdbx_strand_id
1 'polypeptide(L)'
;MSVTYVVVYYNVDEPSNSEVVGACKTIKQAIMMMIKAAHYSEGEGGTLRQYLRESDDYESFQHLIDTCVENMTLIDEDIYRIEPITIQ
;
A
#
# COMPACT_ATOMS: atom_id res chain seq x y z
N MET A 1 -8.38 19.67 14.46
CA MET A 1 -7.25 19.14 13.66
C MET A 1 -7.73 17.88 12.96
N SER A 2 -7.66 17.85 11.64
CA SER A 2 -7.97 16.64 10.87
C SER A 2 -6.67 16.03 10.35
N VAL A 3 -6.58 14.71 10.40
CA VAL A 3 -5.48 13.96 9.79
C VAL A 3 -5.92 13.51 8.40
N THR A 4 -5.09 13.77 7.41
CA THR A 4 -5.20 13.24 6.05
C THR A 4 -4.04 12.28 5.83
N TYR A 5 -4.30 11.14 5.20
CA TYR A 5 -3.28 10.12 4.91
C TYR A 5 -2.94 10.21 3.43
N VAL A 6 -1.68 10.49 3.10
CA VAL A 6 -1.20 10.54 1.72
C VAL A 6 -0.46 9.25 1.42
N VAL A 7 -0.77 8.62 0.30
CA VAL A 7 -0.05 7.44 -0.21
C VAL A 7 0.95 7.93 -1.24
N VAL A 8 2.22 7.59 -1.03
CA VAL A 8 3.32 7.94 -1.93
C VAL A 8 3.96 6.66 -2.46
N TYR A 9 4.19 6.64 -3.77
CA TYR A 9 4.95 5.62 -4.46
C TYR A 9 6.36 6.15 -4.73
N TYR A 10 7.36 5.34 -4.42
CA TYR A 10 8.76 5.61 -4.68
C TYR A 10 9.30 4.54 -5.62
N ASN A 11 9.60 4.94 -6.86
CA ASN A 11 10.27 4.06 -7.81
C ASN A 11 11.75 3.92 -7.42
N VAL A 12 12.21 2.69 -7.16
CA VAL A 12 13.56 2.44 -6.64
C VAL A 12 14.63 2.59 -7.72
N ASP A 13 14.31 2.24 -8.97
CA ASP A 13 15.25 2.29 -10.10
C ASP A 13 15.39 3.70 -10.71
N GLU A 14 14.30 4.45 -10.79
CA GLU A 14 14.21 5.79 -11.35
C GLU A 14 13.41 6.70 -10.39
N PRO A 15 14.04 7.21 -9.30
CA PRO A 15 13.34 7.98 -8.27
C PRO A 15 12.59 9.23 -8.76
N SER A 16 12.95 9.77 -9.93
CA SER A 16 12.21 10.86 -10.58
C SER A 16 10.81 10.47 -11.04
N ASN A 17 10.52 9.18 -11.17
CA ASN A 17 9.20 8.64 -11.50
C ASN A 17 8.35 8.34 -10.24
N SER A 18 8.84 8.70 -9.05
CA SER A 18 8.07 8.62 -7.80
C SER A 18 6.89 9.60 -7.86
N GLU A 19 5.75 9.21 -7.29
CA GLU A 19 4.53 10.02 -7.35
C GLU A 19 3.64 9.91 -6.11
N VAL A 20 2.78 10.91 -5.94
CA VAL A 20 1.67 10.82 -4.98
C VAL A 20 0.55 10.03 -5.61
N VAL A 21 0.30 8.84 -5.06
CA VAL A 21 -0.79 7.95 -5.50
C VAL A 21 -2.15 8.56 -5.17
N GLY A 22 -2.28 9.17 -3.99
CA GLY A 22 -3.53 9.82 -3.59
C GLY A 22 -3.60 10.18 -2.10
N ALA A 23 -4.74 10.77 -1.70
CA ALA A 23 -5.00 11.18 -0.33
C ALA A 23 -6.33 10.61 0.19
N CYS A 24 -6.33 10.19 1.45
CA CYS A 24 -7.41 9.46 2.11
C CYS A 24 -7.77 10.10 3.45
N LYS A 25 -9.04 9.99 3.86
CA LYS A 25 -9.51 10.49 5.16
C LYS A 25 -9.28 9.50 6.30
N THR A 26 -9.11 8.22 5.98
CA THR A 26 -8.90 7.16 6.97
C THR A 26 -7.70 6.31 6.61
N ILE A 27 -7.03 5.77 7.63
CA ILE A 27 -5.89 4.86 7.43
C ILE A 27 -6.29 3.61 6.64
N LYS A 28 -7.49 3.08 6.88
CA LYS A 28 -8.03 1.92 6.14
C LYS A 28 -8.14 2.21 4.64
N GLN A 29 -8.58 3.41 4.26
CA GLN A 29 -8.63 3.80 2.84
C GLN A 29 -7.23 3.91 2.24
N ALA A 30 -6.28 4.48 2.99
CA ALA A 30 -4.88 4.59 2.55
C ALA A 30 -4.22 3.23 2.36
N ILE A 31 -4.42 2.28 3.28
CA ILE A 31 -3.89 0.91 3.17
C ILE A 31 -4.45 0.21 1.92
N MET A 32 -5.76 0.26 1.70
CA MET A 32 -6.35 -0.37 0.52
C MET A 32 -5.91 0.30 -0.78
N MET A 33 -5.64 1.61 -0.77
CA MET A 33 -5.10 2.33 -1.91
C MET A 33 -3.65 1.91 -2.19
N MET A 34 -2.82 1.82 -1.16
CA MET A 34 -1.43 1.35 -1.24
C MET A 34 -1.34 -0.07 -1.80
N ILE A 35 -2.11 -1.02 -1.25
CA ILE A 35 -2.16 -2.43 -1.71
C ILE A 35 -2.58 -2.50 -3.19
N LYS A 36 -3.57 -1.69 -3.59
CA LYS A 36 -4.02 -1.64 -4.99
C LYS A 36 -2.98 -1.03 -5.94
N ALA A 37 -2.24 -0.03 -5.48
CA ALA A 37 -1.20 0.61 -6.27
C ALA A 37 -0.01 -0.33 -6.52
N ALA A 38 0.29 -1.20 -5.55
CA ALA A 38 1.24 -2.31 -5.67
C ALA A 38 0.66 -3.55 -6.37
N HIS A 39 -0.53 -3.43 -6.99
CA HIS A 39 -1.20 -4.49 -7.74
C HIS A 39 -1.51 -5.78 -6.96
N TYR A 40 -1.58 -5.71 -5.63
CA TYR A 40 -2.01 -6.83 -4.79
C TYR A 40 -3.54 -6.94 -4.72
N SER A 41 -4.03 -8.16 -4.57
CA SER A 41 -5.46 -8.49 -4.49
C SER A 41 -5.69 -9.81 -3.76
N GLU A 42 -6.93 -10.00 -3.28
CA GLU A 42 -7.38 -11.25 -2.68
C GLU A 42 -7.89 -12.21 -3.77
N GLY A 43 -7.38 -13.44 -3.77
CA GLY A 43 -7.85 -14.55 -4.59
C GLY A 43 -8.89 -15.42 -3.87
N GLU A 44 -9.24 -16.55 -4.49
CA GLU A 44 -10.16 -17.51 -3.86
C GLU A 44 -9.55 -18.07 -2.56
N GLY A 45 -10.38 -18.16 -1.52
CA GLY A 45 -9.94 -18.70 -0.22
C GLY A 45 -8.97 -17.81 0.56
N GLY A 46 -8.85 -16.51 0.22
CA GLY A 46 -7.96 -15.57 0.91
C GLY A 46 -6.50 -15.64 0.44
N THR A 47 -6.25 -16.32 -0.68
CA THR A 47 -4.93 -16.41 -1.31
C THR A 47 -4.44 -15.03 -1.76
N LEU A 48 -3.14 -14.80 -1.65
CA LEU A 48 -2.53 -13.56 -2.11
C LEU A 48 -2.31 -13.60 -3.63
N ARG A 49 -2.64 -12.51 -4.31
CA ARG A 49 -2.30 -12.31 -5.71
C ARG A 49 -1.63 -10.97 -5.94
N GLN A 50 -0.63 -10.94 -6.83
CA GLN A 50 -0.04 -9.72 -7.38
C GLN A 50 -0.10 -9.78 -8.91
N TYR A 51 -0.45 -8.68 -9.57
CA TYR A 51 -0.60 -8.64 -11.03
C TYR A 51 -1.47 -9.78 -11.61
N LEU A 52 -2.56 -10.12 -10.89
CA LEU A 52 -3.51 -11.20 -11.22
C LEU A 52 -2.94 -12.62 -11.17
N ARG A 53 -1.74 -12.82 -10.62
CA ARG A 53 -1.10 -14.12 -10.40
C ARG A 53 -0.95 -14.38 -8.92
N GLU A 54 -0.89 -15.65 -8.52
CA GLU A 54 -0.57 -16.01 -7.13
C GLU A 54 0.82 -15.48 -6.78
N SER A 55 0.94 -14.95 -5.56
CA SER A 55 2.19 -14.42 -5.00
C SER A 55 2.42 -15.06 -3.63
N ASP A 56 3.68 -15.34 -3.34
CA ASP A 56 4.17 -15.86 -2.07
C ASP A 56 4.95 -14.79 -1.26
N ASP A 57 4.85 -13.52 -1.65
CA ASP A 57 5.51 -12.39 -0.97
C ASP A 57 5.04 -12.24 0.48
N TYR A 58 3.79 -12.65 0.76
CA TYR A 58 3.19 -12.68 2.10
C TYR A 58 2.38 -13.96 2.29
N GLU A 59 2.19 -14.38 3.55
CA GLU A 59 1.49 -15.63 3.88
C GLU A 59 0.02 -15.69 3.40
N SER A 60 -0.65 -14.54 3.35
CA SER A 60 -2.04 -14.39 2.89
C SER A 60 -2.34 -12.93 2.59
N PHE A 61 -3.49 -12.65 1.94
CA PHE A 61 -3.95 -11.28 1.74
C PHE A 61 -4.19 -10.55 3.07
N GLN A 62 -4.68 -11.24 4.10
CA GLN A 62 -4.85 -10.67 5.43
C GLN A 62 -3.50 -10.34 6.08
N HIS A 63 -2.50 -11.22 5.95
CA HIS A 63 -1.15 -10.98 6.47
C HIS A 63 -0.51 -9.73 5.84
N LEU A 64 -0.71 -9.52 4.53
CA LEU A 64 -0.31 -8.29 3.85
C LEU A 64 -0.99 -7.05 4.47
N ILE A 65 -2.31 -7.09 4.67
CA ILE A 65 -3.06 -5.98 5.29
C ILE A 65 -2.49 -5.68 6.68
N ASP A 66 -2.30 -6.70 7.51
CA ASP A 66 -1.81 -6.55 8.88
C ASP A 66 -0.40 -5.93 8.89
N THR A 67 0.47 -6.38 7.97
CA THR A 67 1.82 -5.81 7.78
C THR A 67 1.75 -4.33 7.37
N CYS A 68 0.83 -3.97 6.48
CA CYS A 68 0.62 -2.58 6.06
C CYS A 68 0.05 -1.71 7.18
N VAL A 69 -0.81 -2.26 8.04
CA VAL A 69 -1.34 -1.57 9.22
C VAL A 69 -0.22 -1.25 10.21
N GLU A 70 0.64 -2.23 10.48
CA GLU A 70 1.75 -2.10 11.43
C GLU A 70 2.81 -1.11 10.95
N ASN A 71 3.21 -1.24 9.68
CA ASN A 71 4.39 -0.53 9.16
C ASN A 71 4.05 0.76 8.40
N MET A 72 2.79 0.96 8.03
CA MET A 72 2.36 2.05 7.12
C MET A 72 3.19 2.13 5.83
N THR A 73 3.78 1.00 5.44
CA THR A 73 4.71 0.86 4.33
C THR A 73 4.50 -0.52 3.71
N LEU A 74 4.60 -0.60 2.39
CA LEU A 74 4.67 -1.83 1.62
C LEU A 74 5.95 -1.74 0.77
N ILE A 75 6.79 -2.76 0.86
CA ILE A 75 8.05 -2.84 0.10
C ILE A 75 8.00 -4.11 -0.74
N ASP A 76 8.19 -3.97 -2.03
CA ASP A 76 8.37 -5.07 -3.00
C ASP A 76 9.53 -4.74 -3.95
N GLU A 77 9.31 -4.68 -5.26
CA GLU A 77 10.25 -4.11 -6.23
C GLU A 77 10.42 -2.59 -5.99
N ASP A 78 9.36 -1.94 -5.53
CA ASP A 78 9.30 -0.51 -5.21
C ASP A 78 8.87 -0.28 -3.75
N ILE A 79 8.74 0.98 -3.35
CA ILE A 79 8.30 1.35 -1.99
C ILE A 79 7.02 2.15 -2.06
N TYR A 80 6.01 1.73 -1.31
CA TYR A 80 4.79 2.49 -1.08
C TYR A 80 4.67 2.85 0.39
N ARG A 81 4.35 4.12 0.70
CA ARG A 81 4.30 4.63 2.07
C ARG A 81 3.08 5.47 2.32
N ILE A 82 2.52 5.34 3.52
CA ILE A 82 1.44 6.21 4.02
C ILE A 82 2.03 7.29 4.92
N GLU A 83 1.79 8.55 4.58
CA GLU A 83 2.23 9.72 5.32
C GLU A 83 1.03 10.44 5.96
N PRO A 84 0.94 10.48 7.31
CA PRO A 84 -0.11 11.22 8.00
C PRO A 84 0.23 12.71 8.05
N ILE A 85 -0.65 13.54 7.47
CA ILE A 85 -0.54 14.99 7.46
C ILE A 85 -1.61 15.59 8.36
N THR A 86 -1.21 16.42 9.31
CA THR A 86 -2.14 17.17 10.16
C THR A 86 -2.42 18.53 9.56
N ILE A 87 -3.68 18.82 9.26
CA ILE A 87 -4.12 20.13 8.74
C ILE A 87 -4.63 20.96 9.93
N GLN A 88 -4.06 22.16 10.09
CA GLN A 88 -4.38 23.12 11.15
C GLN A 88 -5.64 23.94 10.81
#